data_AF-A0A8I5ZTL4-F1
#
_entry.id   AF-A0A8I5ZTL4-F1
#
_cell.length_a   1.000
_cell.length_b   1.000
_cell.length_c   1.000
_cell.angle_alpha   90.00
_cell.angle_beta   90.00
_cell.angle_gamma   90.00
#
_symmetry.space_group_name_H-M   'P 1'
#
loop_
_entity.id
_entity.type
_entity.pdbx_description
1 polymer ?
#
loop_
_entity_poly.entity_id
_entity_poly.type
_entity_poly.pdbx_seq_one_letter_code
_entity_poly.pdbx_strand_id
1 'polypeptide(L)'
;MLLRSLRSWAARSLRSMGPGSSGSPGSLDSGAGPLWAPRRACPPDKDREKDKEKKAVVCIEGNIASGKTTCLEFFSNTTDVEVLMEPVLKWRNVHGHNPLSLMYHNASRWGLTLQTYVQLTMLDQHTRPQWEDARG
;
A
#
# COMPACT_ATOMS: atom_id res chain seq x y z
N MET A 1 -13.84 -28.05 5.81
CA MET A 1 -13.84 -27.18 7.01
C MET A 1 -12.72 -26.15 6.86
N LEU A 2 -12.89 -25.20 5.93
CA LEU A 2 -11.89 -24.18 5.64
C LEU A 2 -12.38 -22.82 6.16
N LEU A 3 -11.43 -22.07 6.70
CA LEU A 3 -11.47 -20.65 7.07
C LEU A 3 -12.42 -20.29 8.22
N ARG A 4 -11.86 -20.31 9.43
CA ARG A 4 -12.19 -19.31 10.44
C ARG A 4 -10.92 -18.70 11.03
N SER A 5 -10.84 -17.39 10.85
CA SER A 5 -10.12 -16.42 11.67
C SER A 5 -8.61 -16.22 11.47
N LEU A 6 -8.28 -15.46 10.42
CA LEU A 6 -7.12 -14.55 10.42
C LEU A 6 -7.56 -13.12 10.78
N ARG A 7 -8.55 -12.99 11.68
CA ARG A 7 -8.98 -11.71 12.27
C ARG A 7 -8.47 -11.64 13.70
N SER A 8 -7.21 -11.25 13.90
CA SER A 8 -6.77 -10.88 15.26
C SER A 8 -5.57 -9.93 15.36
N TRP A 9 -4.96 -9.45 14.26
CA TRP A 9 -3.76 -8.62 14.42
C TRP A 9 -3.99 -7.10 14.35
N ALA A 10 -5.09 -6.61 13.79
CA ALA A 10 -5.31 -5.17 13.61
C ALA A 10 -6.09 -4.48 14.75
N ALA A 11 -5.89 -4.87 16.01
CA ALA A 11 -6.58 -4.24 17.14
C ALA A 11 -5.72 -4.17 18.41
N ARG A 12 -4.54 -3.54 18.33
CA ARG A 12 -3.82 -3.09 19.52
C ARG A 12 -2.81 -1.97 19.24
N SER A 13 -3.31 -0.83 18.75
CA SER A 13 -2.62 0.47 18.85
C SER A 13 -3.59 1.62 18.60
N LEU A 14 -4.62 1.74 19.45
CA LEU A 14 -5.20 3.03 19.80
C LEU A 14 -6.10 2.86 21.02
N ARG A 15 -5.55 3.16 22.20
CA ARG A 15 -6.28 3.73 23.35
C ARG A 15 -5.29 4.04 24.47
N SER A 16 -4.80 5.27 24.45
CA SER A 16 -4.30 5.99 25.63
C SER A 16 -4.86 7.40 25.55
N MET A 17 -5.95 7.67 26.26
CA MET A 17 -6.06 8.73 27.25
C MET A 17 -7.52 8.78 27.75
N GLY A 18 -7.64 8.93 29.07
CA GLY A 18 -8.88 8.93 29.83
C GLY A 18 -9.69 10.24 29.77
N PRO A 19 -10.69 10.37 30.66
CA PRO A 19 -11.91 11.16 30.46
C PRO A 19 -11.87 12.55 31.13
N GLY A 20 -12.72 13.48 30.64
CA GLY A 20 -12.91 14.80 31.23
C GLY A 20 -14.30 15.39 30.96
N SER A 21 -15.14 15.28 31.99
CA SER A 21 -16.32 16.06 32.43
C SER A 21 -17.16 17.00 31.53
N SER A 22 -18.46 16.83 31.77
CA SER A 22 -19.68 17.65 31.53
C SER A 22 -19.63 19.17 31.73
N GLY A 23 -20.44 19.91 30.96
CA GLY A 23 -20.95 21.25 31.30
C GLY A 23 -21.76 21.91 30.16
N SER A 24 -23.02 22.22 30.43
CA SER A 24 -24.00 22.90 29.54
C SER A 24 -23.88 24.45 29.59
N PRO A 25 -24.63 25.22 28.74
CA PRO A 25 -24.19 26.50 28.20
C PRO A 25 -24.67 27.74 28.99
N GLY A 26 -23.93 28.84 28.85
CA GLY A 26 -24.24 30.17 29.38
C GLY A 26 -23.89 31.28 28.38
N SER A 27 -24.66 32.37 28.43
CA SER A 27 -24.92 33.38 27.41
C SER A 27 -23.93 34.56 27.33
N LEU A 28 -23.94 35.22 26.16
CA LEU A 28 -23.65 36.64 25.80
C LEU A 28 -22.32 37.31 26.25
N ASP A 29 -21.51 37.74 25.28
CA ASP A 29 -21.22 39.17 25.03
C ASP A 29 -20.66 39.39 23.61
N SER A 30 -20.97 40.57 23.07
CA SER A 30 -20.81 41.05 21.69
C SER A 30 -19.41 41.58 21.40
N GLY A 31 -18.90 41.35 20.19
CA GLY A 31 -17.71 42.03 19.67
C GLY A 31 -17.61 41.92 18.16
N ALA A 32 -17.75 43.06 17.48
CA ALA A 32 -17.82 43.23 16.02
C ALA A 32 -16.55 42.78 15.27
N GLY A 33 -16.72 42.30 14.03
CA GLY A 33 -15.65 41.81 13.13
C GLY A 33 -14.80 42.89 12.44
N PRO A 34 -14.10 42.62 11.31
CA PRO A 34 -14.34 41.50 10.41
C PRO A 34 -13.09 40.79 9.82
N LEU A 35 -13.41 39.71 9.11
CA LEU A 35 -12.80 39.31 7.83
C LEU A 35 -11.34 38.81 7.85
N TRP A 36 -11.24 37.48 7.66
CA TRP A 36 -10.25 36.77 6.82
C TRP A 36 -8.81 37.34 6.75
N ALA A 37 -7.89 36.70 7.45
CA ALA A 37 -6.49 36.74 7.07
C ALA A 37 -6.09 35.34 6.59
N PRO A 38 -5.99 35.07 5.28
CA PRO A 38 -5.28 33.89 4.81
C PRO A 38 -3.78 34.19 4.85
N ARG A 39 -3.09 33.78 5.93
CA ARG A 39 -1.62 33.77 5.98
C ARG A 39 -1.08 32.34 5.96
N ARG A 40 -1.01 31.79 4.76
CA ARG A 40 0.23 31.26 4.15
C ARG A 40 -0.08 30.86 2.71
N ALA A 41 0.13 31.78 1.79
CA ALA A 41 0.39 31.41 0.41
C ALA A 41 1.79 30.77 0.39
N CYS A 42 1.91 29.53 -0.08
CA CYS A 42 3.20 29.03 -0.53
C CYS A 42 3.67 29.93 -1.68
N PRO A 43 4.96 30.28 -1.77
CA PRO A 43 5.49 30.95 -2.95
C PRO A 43 5.22 30.07 -4.17
N PRO A 44 4.95 30.63 -5.36
CA PRO A 44 4.95 29.84 -6.58
C PRO A 44 6.38 29.38 -6.83
N ASP A 45 6.65 28.09 -6.59
CA ASP A 45 7.89 27.46 -7.02
C ASP A 45 7.97 27.58 -8.54
N LYS A 46 8.84 28.50 -9.00
CA LYS A 46 9.23 28.62 -10.41
C LYS A 46 10.32 27.58 -10.72
N ASP A 47 9.99 26.32 -10.51
CA ASP A 47 10.72 25.24 -11.15
C ASP A 47 9.97 24.94 -12.45
N ARG A 48 10.52 25.42 -13.57
CA ARG A 48 10.19 24.88 -14.89
C ARG A 48 10.71 23.43 -14.92
N GLU A 49 9.99 22.53 -14.27
CA GLU A 49 10.18 21.11 -14.45
C GLU A 49 9.93 20.82 -15.93
N LYS A 50 10.93 20.25 -16.60
CA LYS A 50 10.68 19.53 -17.85
C LYS A 50 9.55 18.56 -17.54
N ASP A 51 8.42 18.68 -18.24
CA ASP A 51 7.35 17.70 -18.27
C ASP A 51 7.90 16.38 -18.81
N LYS A 52 8.65 15.64 -17.97
CA LYS A 52 8.90 14.23 -18.18
C LYS A 52 7.57 13.57 -17.90
N GLU A 53 6.98 13.00 -18.93
CA GLU A 53 5.79 12.18 -18.83
C GLU A 53 6.01 11.13 -17.73
N LYS A 54 5.32 11.30 -16.59
CA LYS A 54 5.44 10.39 -15.45
C LYS A 54 4.62 9.15 -15.77
N LYS A 55 5.27 8.00 -15.90
CA LYS A 55 4.59 6.71 -16.09
C LYS A 55 3.62 6.46 -14.94
N ALA A 56 2.37 6.14 -15.26
CA ALA A 56 1.38 5.77 -14.25
C ALA A 56 1.62 4.33 -13.77
N VAL A 57 1.55 4.10 -12.46
CA VAL A 57 1.62 2.77 -11.85
C VAL A 57 0.25 2.41 -11.32
N VAL A 58 -0.29 1.27 -11.75
CA VAL A 58 -1.59 0.76 -11.32
C VAL A 58 -1.40 -0.55 -10.56
N CYS A 59 -1.82 -0.57 -9.30
CA CYS A 59 -1.79 -1.77 -8.46
C CYS A 59 -3.14 -2.49 -8.52
N ILE A 60 -3.14 -3.78 -8.86
CA ILE A 60 -4.36 -4.61 -8.85
C ILE A 60 -4.42 -5.40 -7.54
N GLU A 61 -5.36 -5.04 -6.67
CA GLU A 61 -5.59 -5.73 -5.39
C GLU A 61 -6.87 -6.58 -5.44
N GLY A 62 -6.88 -7.67 -4.67
CA GLY A 62 -8.01 -8.58 -4.58
C GLY A 62 -7.66 -9.81 -3.76
N ASN A 63 -8.68 -10.53 -3.30
CA ASN A 63 -8.49 -11.73 -2.49
C ASN A 63 -7.75 -12.84 -3.27
N ILE A 64 -7.28 -13.87 -2.56
CA ILE A 64 -6.74 -15.08 -3.20
C ILE A 64 -7.85 -15.70 -4.07
N ALA A 65 -7.45 -16.14 -5.27
CA ALA A 65 -8.34 -16.70 -6.29
C ALA A 65 -9.42 -15.74 -6.86
N SER A 66 -9.27 -14.42 -6.71
CA SER A 66 -10.18 -13.44 -7.31
C SER A 66 -9.95 -13.15 -8.81
N GLY A 67 -9.01 -13.84 -9.45
CA GLY A 67 -8.71 -13.66 -10.88
C GLY A 67 -7.69 -12.55 -11.23
N LYS A 68 -6.90 -12.05 -10.28
CA LYS A 68 -5.88 -11.00 -10.53
C LYS A 68 -4.90 -11.37 -11.65
N THR A 69 -4.35 -12.57 -11.60
CA THR A 69 -3.44 -13.13 -12.61
C THR A 69 -4.07 -13.13 -14.00
N THR A 70 -5.33 -13.58 -14.10
CA THR A 70 -6.10 -13.59 -15.35
C THR A 70 -6.37 -12.17 -15.87
N CYS A 71 -6.64 -11.21 -14.98
CA CYS A 71 -6.79 -9.81 -15.36
C CYS A 71 -5.49 -9.23 -15.92
N LEU A 72 -4.34 -9.48 -15.29
CA LEU A 72 -3.04 -9.02 -15.76
C LEU A 72 -2.66 -9.65 -17.11
N GLU A 73 -2.97 -10.94 -17.31
CA GLU A 73 -2.72 -11.66 -18.56
C GLU A 73 -3.52 -11.06 -19.74
N PHE A 74 -4.72 -10.53 -19.50
CA PHE A 74 -5.46 -9.80 -20.53
C PHE A 74 -4.70 -8.58 -21.08
N PHE A 75 -3.94 -7.88 -20.24
CA PHE A 75 -3.16 -6.69 -20.61
C PHE A 75 -1.74 -7.00 -21.09
N SER A 76 -1.27 -8.26 -21.03
CA SER A 76 0.11 -8.59 -21.37
C SER A 76 0.46 -8.36 -22.84
N ASN A 77 -0.54 -8.26 -23.71
CA ASN A 77 -0.38 -8.02 -25.15
C ASN A 77 -0.50 -6.54 -25.54
N THR A 78 -0.71 -5.64 -24.57
CA THR A 78 -0.77 -4.20 -24.83
C THR A 78 0.65 -3.64 -24.94
N THR A 79 0.96 -2.92 -26.03
CA THR A 79 2.32 -2.45 -26.32
C THR A 79 2.87 -1.43 -25.32
N ASP A 80 1.99 -0.67 -24.67
CA ASP A 80 2.37 0.48 -23.85
C ASP A 80 2.32 0.16 -22.34
N VAL A 81 2.06 -1.09 -21.98
CA VAL A 81 1.86 -1.53 -20.59
C VAL A 81 2.87 -2.61 -20.23
N GLU A 82 3.66 -2.34 -19.20
CA GLU A 82 4.49 -3.37 -18.57
C GLU A 82 3.68 -4.08 -17.48
N VAL A 83 3.53 -5.40 -17.61
CA VAL A 83 2.79 -6.24 -16.66
C VAL A 83 3.77 -6.91 -15.69
N LEU A 84 3.63 -6.60 -14.40
CA LEU A 84 4.38 -7.23 -13.31
C LEU A 84 3.46 -8.12 -12.47
N MET A 85 3.74 -9.42 -12.44
CA MET A 85 2.97 -10.39 -11.66
C MET A 85 3.63 -10.68 -10.31
N GLU A 86 2.82 -11.03 -9.31
CA GLU A 86 3.32 -11.52 -8.03
C GLU A 86 4.33 -12.68 -8.24
N PRO A 87 5.53 -12.62 -7.65
CA PRO A 87 6.58 -13.61 -7.85
C PRO A 87 6.35 -14.89 -7.03
N VAL A 88 5.16 -15.49 -7.13
CA VAL A 88 4.74 -16.68 -6.36
C VAL A 88 5.73 -17.84 -6.50
N LEU A 89 6.38 -17.98 -7.66
CA LEU A 89 7.41 -18.99 -7.89
C LEU A 89 8.61 -18.81 -6.95
N LYS A 90 9.06 -17.57 -6.71
CA LYS A 90 10.12 -17.28 -5.73
C LYS A 90 9.69 -17.75 -4.33
N TRP A 91 8.42 -17.55 -3.96
CA TRP A 91 7.89 -17.92 -2.64
C TRP A 91 7.69 -19.43 -2.43
N ARG A 92 7.62 -20.20 -3.53
CA ARG A 92 7.49 -21.66 -3.52
C ARG A 92 8.81 -22.41 -3.56
N ASN A 93 9.90 -21.74 -3.93
CA ASN A 93 11.23 -22.35 -4.00
C ASN A 93 12.33 -21.35 -3.63
N VAL A 94 12.78 -21.43 -2.38
CA VAL A 94 13.97 -20.73 -1.87
C VAL A 94 15.00 -21.79 -1.51
N HIS A 95 15.98 -22.00 -2.39
CA HIS A 95 17.02 -23.02 -2.24
C HIS A 95 16.48 -24.43 -1.90
N GLY A 96 15.41 -24.86 -2.57
CA GLY A 96 14.79 -26.17 -2.35
C GLY A 96 13.72 -26.20 -1.26
N HIS A 97 13.51 -25.11 -0.53
CA HIS A 97 12.44 -24.99 0.45
C HIS A 97 11.23 -24.26 -0.12
N ASN A 98 10.03 -24.59 0.38
CA ASN A 98 8.78 -23.92 0.01
C ASN A 98 8.22 -23.11 1.19
N PRO A 99 8.69 -21.86 1.40
CA PRO A 99 8.19 -20.97 2.46
C PRO A 99 6.68 -20.78 2.48
N LEU A 100 6.05 -20.70 1.30
CA LEU A 100 4.60 -20.57 1.20
C LEU A 100 3.89 -21.77 1.85
N SER A 101 4.36 -22.99 1.56
CA SER A 101 3.82 -24.20 2.18
C SER A 101 4.13 -24.28 3.68
N LEU A 102 5.32 -23.85 4.11
CA LEU A 102 5.70 -23.81 5.53
C LEU A 102 4.80 -22.87 6.34
N MET A 103 4.41 -21.73 5.77
CA MET A 103 3.45 -20.79 6.39
C MET A 103 2.07 -21.42 6.54
N TYR A 104 1.55 -22.09 5.50
CA TYR A 104 0.26 -22.78 5.61
C TYR A 104 0.27 -23.90 6.66
N HIS A 105 1.41 -24.56 6.86
CA HIS A 105 1.55 -25.61 7.87
C HIS A 105 1.70 -25.05 9.30
N ASN A 106 2.55 -24.04 9.51
CA ASN A 106 2.74 -23.40 10.82
C ASN A 106 2.97 -21.89 10.68
N ALA A 107 1.86 -21.15 10.63
CA ALA A 107 1.88 -19.70 10.48
C ALA A 107 2.55 -18.98 11.66
N SER A 108 2.47 -19.52 12.89
CA SER A 108 3.10 -18.89 14.06
C SER A 108 4.63 -18.85 13.94
N ARG A 109 5.22 -19.87 13.30
CA ARG A 109 6.65 -19.97 13.09
C ARG A 109 7.11 -19.29 11.79
N TRP A 110 6.36 -19.46 10.71
CA TRP A 110 6.79 -19.11 9.36
C TRP A 110 6.09 -17.88 8.77
N GLY A 111 5.07 -17.33 9.43
CA GLY A 111 4.30 -16.19 8.94
C GLY A 111 5.16 -14.96 8.74
N LEU A 112 5.97 -14.58 9.74
CA LEU A 112 6.88 -13.44 9.62
C LEU A 112 7.94 -13.68 8.52
N THR A 113 8.52 -14.88 8.47
CA THR A 113 9.53 -15.24 7.47
C THR A 113 8.99 -15.11 6.05
N LEU A 114 7.82 -15.69 5.76
CA LEU A 114 7.20 -15.57 4.45
C LEU A 114 6.86 -14.11 4.15
N GLN A 115 6.25 -13.39 5.11
CA GLN A 115 5.79 -12.02 4.88
C GLN A 115 6.94 -11.06 4.57
N THR A 116 8.07 -11.16 5.30
CA THR A 116 9.26 -10.37 5.01
C THR A 116 9.84 -10.70 3.63
N TYR A 117 9.84 -11.98 3.24
CA TYR A 117 10.31 -12.38 1.92
C TYR A 117 9.40 -11.88 0.79
N VAL A 118 8.08 -11.96 0.97
CA VAL A 118 7.10 -11.37 0.05
C VAL A 118 7.39 -9.88 -0.14
N GLN A 119 7.52 -9.11 0.95
CA GLN A 119 7.82 -7.68 0.89
C GLN A 119 9.12 -7.39 0.13
N LEU A 120 10.20 -8.13 0.41
CA LEU A 120 11.47 -7.98 -0.29
C LEU A 120 11.32 -8.23 -1.80
N THR A 121 10.66 -9.32 -2.18
CA THR A 121 10.50 -9.67 -3.61
C THR A 121 9.56 -8.73 -4.36
N MET A 122 8.56 -8.14 -3.70
CA MET A 122 7.71 -7.11 -4.29
C MET A 122 8.47 -5.79 -4.45
N LEU A 123 9.29 -5.42 -3.45
CA LEU A 123 10.14 -4.23 -3.53
C LEU A 123 11.14 -4.31 -4.69
N ASP A 124 11.76 -5.48 -4.87
CA ASP A 124 12.65 -5.78 -6.00
C ASP A 124 11.94 -5.53 -7.35
N GLN A 125 10.67 -5.95 -7.48
CA GLN A 125 9.88 -5.67 -8.68
C GLN A 125 9.55 -4.19 -8.85
N HIS A 126 9.15 -3.51 -7.77
CA HIS A 126 8.74 -2.10 -7.81
C HIS A 126 9.90 -1.14 -8.08
N THR A 127 11.13 -1.56 -7.78
CA THR A 127 12.35 -0.75 -8.00
C THR A 127 13.09 -1.12 -9.29
N ARG A 128 12.60 -2.12 -10.02
CA ARG A 128 13.19 -2.55 -11.28
C ARG A 128 13.09 -1.44 -12.34
N PRO A 129 14.14 -1.19 -13.15
CA PRO A 129 14.04 -0.32 -14.32
C PRO A 129 12.94 -0.83 -15.26
N GLN A 130 11.99 0.04 -15.59
CA GLN A 130 10.93 -0.29 -16.55
C GLN A 130 11.48 -0.21 -17.97
N TRP A 131 10.85 -0.91 -18.92
CA TRP A 131 11.36 -1.14 -20.29
C TRP A 131 11.88 0.11 -21.03
N GLU A 132 11.27 1.29 -20.83
CA GLU A 132 11.74 2.54 -21.44
C GLU A 132 12.95 3.19 -20.77
N ASP A 133 13.16 2.95 -19.48
CA ASP A 133 14.30 3.53 -18.75
C ASP A 133 15.59 2.72 -18.97
N ALA A 134 15.47 1.49 -19.47
CA ALA A 134 16.59 0.58 -19.75
C ALA A 134 17.19 0.73 -21.16
N ARG A 135 16.58 1.50 -22.06
CA ARG A 135 17.05 1.74 -23.44
C ARG A 135 17.75 3.10 -23.63
N GLY A 136 17.94 3.86 -22.55
CA GLY A 136 18.64 5.15 -22.53
C GLY A 136 20.15 5.03 -22.35
#